data_AF-A0A936JRI2-F1
#
_entry.id   AF-A0A936JRI2-F1
#
_cell.length_a   1.000
_cell.length_b   1.000
_cell.length_c   1.000
_cell.angle_alpha   90.00
_cell.angle_beta   90.00
_cell.angle_gamma   90.00
#
_symmetry.space_group_name_H-M   'P 1'
#
loop_
_entity.id
_entity.type
_entity.pdbx_description
1 polymer ?
#
loop_
_entity_poly.entity_id
_entity_poly.type
_entity_poly.pdbx_seq_one_letter_code
_entity_poly.pdbx_strand_id
1 'polypeptide(L)'
;MSATHDTSVLFSLNKLMDLYETRVQEEEQEAARKAELEARARAEAARAAEEQAARKAQEEALQKAREEAAAREEAARLEAIRLAAIERARIEAEKQAQIEMQKRAREHELALDSLREDEKKKRLERAIKMGVACGAMAVVGAVSLYFGKLKPEYEARLVQQAADINAQFEETRRLEAQFAANQKRIAKAESLLQQSKEAAAAAAPTAPPQAAAPPVSKPKGAAGATIKPQTKGGACLPGEPGCDLNGNRLF
;
A
#
# COMPACT_ATOMS: atom_id res chain seq x y z
N MET A 1 -161.34 40.24 25.29
CA MET A 1 -160.02 40.10 25.94
C MET A 1 -159.31 38.88 25.38
N SER A 2 -158.77 38.99 24.16
CA SER A 2 -158.11 37.88 23.43
C SER A 2 -156.83 38.31 22.72
N ALA A 3 -156.40 39.56 22.87
CA ALA A 3 -155.19 40.11 22.23
C ALA A 3 -153.89 39.87 23.04
N THR A 4 -153.98 39.22 24.20
CA THR A 4 -152.82 38.96 25.09
C THR A 4 -152.26 37.54 24.95
N HIS A 5 -152.93 36.64 24.22
CA HIS A 5 -152.47 35.26 24.04
C HIS A 5 -151.76 35.02 22.71
N ASP A 6 -152.10 35.77 21.65
CA ASP A 6 -151.40 35.70 20.36
C ASP A 6 -149.98 36.31 20.42
N THR A 7 -149.77 37.29 21.31
CA THR A 7 -148.45 37.87 21.58
C THR A 7 -147.52 36.93 22.37
N SER A 8 -148.05 35.98 23.14
CA SER A 8 -147.26 34.98 23.90
C SER A 8 -146.75 33.84 23.02
N VAL A 9 -147.50 33.45 21.98
CA VAL A 9 -147.10 32.38 21.05
C VAL A 9 -146.06 32.89 20.06
N LEU A 10 -146.24 34.12 19.55
CA LEU A 10 -145.25 34.76 18.68
C LEU A 10 -143.94 35.09 19.43
N PHE A 11 -144.02 35.47 20.71
CA PHE A 11 -142.82 35.66 21.56
C PHE A 11 -142.08 34.34 21.83
N SER A 12 -142.81 33.23 22.03
CA SER A 12 -142.25 31.88 22.16
C SER A 12 -141.53 31.42 20.89
N LEU A 13 -142.12 31.66 19.72
CA LEU A 13 -141.54 31.28 18.43
C LEU A 13 -140.28 32.11 18.10
N ASN A 14 -140.32 33.43 18.32
CA ASN A 14 -139.17 34.30 18.10
C ASN A 14 -138.00 33.92 19.01
N LYS A 15 -138.28 33.63 20.29
CA LYS A 15 -137.25 33.17 21.23
C LYS A 15 -136.66 31.82 20.84
N LEU A 16 -137.44 30.93 20.21
CA LEU A 16 -136.96 29.65 19.72
C LEU A 16 -136.08 29.84 18.48
N MET A 17 -136.45 30.75 17.58
CA MET A 17 -135.64 31.16 16.43
C MET A 17 -134.31 31.79 16.87
N ASP A 18 -134.33 32.70 17.85
CA ASP A 18 -133.11 33.30 18.41
C ASP A 18 -132.18 32.25 19.04
N LEU A 19 -132.72 31.25 19.73
CA LEU A 19 -131.94 30.14 20.29
C LEU A 19 -131.35 29.22 19.21
N TYR A 20 -132.08 29.01 18.11
CA TYR A 20 -131.57 28.28 16.95
C TYR A 20 -130.48 29.06 16.23
N GLU A 21 -130.68 30.37 15.98
CA GLU A 21 -129.65 31.23 15.40
C GLU A 21 -128.41 31.31 16.30
N THR A 22 -128.58 31.39 17.62
CA THR A 22 -127.45 31.37 18.56
C THR A 22 -126.71 30.04 18.50
N ARG A 23 -127.41 28.89 18.48
CA ARG A 23 -126.76 27.58 18.33
C ARG A 23 -126.06 27.41 16.99
N VAL A 24 -126.66 27.87 15.90
CA VAL A 24 -126.05 27.81 14.56
C VAL A 24 -124.80 28.68 14.53
N GLN A 25 -124.83 29.88 15.10
CA GLN A 25 -123.65 30.74 15.20
C GLN A 25 -122.57 30.12 16.10
N GLU A 26 -122.94 29.48 17.21
CA GLU A 26 -121.99 28.78 18.08
C GLU A 26 -121.37 27.56 17.36
N GLU A 27 -122.17 26.75 16.66
CA GLU A 27 -121.70 25.62 15.86
C GLU A 27 -120.80 26.06 14.70
N GLU A 28 -121.15 27.14 13.99
CA GLU A 28 -120.33 27.72 12.93
C GLU A 28 -119.01 28.30 13.47
N GLN A 29 -119.05 28.98 14.63
CA GLN A 29 -117.84 29.48 15.29
C GLN A 29 -116.94 28.34 15.78
N GLU A 30 -117.51 27.27 16.34
CA GLU A 30 -116.77 26.08 16.72
C GLU A 30 -116.18 25.35 15.51
N ALA A 31 -116.94 25.22 14.43
CA ALA A 31 -116.49 24.63 13.17
C ALA A 31 -115.37 25.46 12.54
N ALA A 32 -115.50 26.78 12.52
CA ALA A 32 -114.47 27.71 12.03
C ALA A 32 -113.20 27.63 12.88
N ARG A 33 -113.31 27.59 14.21
CA ARG A 33 -112.16 27.40 15.11
C ARG A 33 -111.47 26.06 14.90
N LYS A 34 -112.23 24.96 14.75
CA LYS A 34 -111.66 23.64 14.46
C LYS A 34 -110.95 23.62 13.11
N ALA A 35 -111.55 24.20 12.07
CA ALA A 35 -110.94 24.30 10.75
C ALA A 35 -109.66 25.16 10.76
N GLU A 36 -109.64 26.27 11.49
CA GLU A 36 -108.46 27.11 11.64
C GLU A 36 -107.33 26.40 12.39
N LEU A 37 -107.65 25.67 13.47
CA LEU A 37 -106.68 24.87 14.22
C LEU A 37 -106.11 23.73 13.37
N GLU A 38 -106.94 23.03 12.58
CA GLU A 38 -106.46 22.01 11.64
C GLU A 38 -105.59 22.60 10.53
N ALA A 39 -105.98 23.76 9.97
CA ALA A 39 -105.19 24.43 8.94
C ALA A 39 -103.82 24.88 9.49
N ARG A 40 -103.79 25.43 10.71
CA ARG A 40 -102.55 25.78 11.42
C ARG A 40 -101.70 24.54 11.70
N ALA A 41 -102.29 23.46 12.19
CA ALA A 41 -101.59 22.20 12.45
C ALA A 41 -100.99 21.59 11.17
N ARG A 42 -101.71 21.64 10.03
CA ARG A 42 -101.18 21.19 8.73
C ARG A 42 -100.05 22.07 8.22
N ALA A 43 -100.15 23.38 8.37
CA ALA A 43 -99.09 24.31 7.97
C ALA A 43 -97.82 24.13 8.82
N GLU A 44 -97.97 23.93 10.13
CA GLU A 44 -96.85 23.64 11.03
C GLU A 44 -96.21 22.28 10.74
N ALA A 45 -97.02 21.24 10.49
CA ALA A 45 -96.53 19.93 10.10
C ALA A 45 -95.76 19.96 8.76
N ALA A 46 -96.24 20.73 7.78
CA ALA A 46 -95.56 20.91 6.51
C ALA A 46 -94.20 21.61 6.68
N ARG A 47 -94.15 22.71 7.46
CA ARG A 47 -92.88 23.41 7.77
C ARG A 47 -91.91 22.51 8.52
N ALA A 48 -92.38 21.75 9.50
CA ALA A 48 -91.54 20.79 10.23
C ALA A 48 -90.98 19.70 9.31
N ALA A 49 -91.77 19.21 8.33
CA ALA A 49 -91.32 18.24 7.35
C ALA A 49 -90.26 18.81 6.39
N GLU A 50 -90.44 20.05 5.92
CA GLU A 50 -89.46 20.75 5.07
C GLU A 50 -88.15 21.00 5.81
N GLU A 51 -88.21 21.46 7.07
CA GLU A 51 -87.01 21.66 7.89
C GLU A 51 -86.26 20.34 8.16
N GLN A 52 -86.99 19.24 8.41
CA GLN A 52 -86.37 17.93 8.59
C GLN A 52 -85.75 17.42 7.29
N ALA A 53 -86.41 17.61 6.14
CA ALA A 53 -85.85 17.25 4.84
C ALA A 53 -84.59 18.08 4.52
N ALA A 54 -84.61 19.39 4.81
CA ALA A 54 -83.46 20.27 4.62
C ALA A 54 -82.28 19.86 5.51
N ARG A 55 -82.53 19.50 6.78
CA ARG A 55 -81.48 19.01 7.69
C ARG A 55 -80.85 17.71 7.19
N LYS A 56 -81.67 16.73 6.77
CA LYS A 56 -81.18 15.48 6.19
C LYS A 56 -80.36 15.71 4.94
N ALA A 57 -80.81 16.58 4.04
CA ALA A 57 -80.07 16.92 2.83
C ALA A 57 -78.70 17.58 3.13
N GLN A 58 -78.63 18.44 4.15
CA GLN A 58 -77.37 19.03 4.59
C GLN A 58 -76.43 17.99 5.21
N GLU A 59 -76.95 17.09 6.06
CA GLU A 59 -76.16 16.02 6.66
C GLU A 59 -75.60 15.07 5.59
N GLU A 60 -76.40 14.65 4.62
CA GLU A 60 -75.96 13.83 3.49
C GLU A 60 -74.92 14.54 2.61
N ALA A 61 -75.10 15.84 2.35
CA ALA A 61 -74.13 16.65 1.60
C ALA A 61 -72.79 16.75 2.34
N LEU A 62 -72.83 16.93 3.66
CA LEU A 62 -71.63 16.97 4.50
C LEU A 62 -70.94 15.60 4.56
N GLN A 63 -71.70 14.50 4.62
CA GLN A 63 -71.14 13.15 4.57
C GLN A 63 -70.43 12.89 3.23
N LYS A 64 -71.08 13.19 2.10
CA LYS A 64 -70.47 13.05 0.77
C LYS A 64 -69.21 13.90 0.62
N ALA A 65 -69.23 15.14 1.09
CA ALA A 65 -68.05 16.01 1.05
C ALA A 65 -66.88 15.45 1.89
N ARG A 66 -67.17 14.83 3.05
CA ARG A 66 -66.15 14.17 3.88
C ARG A 66 -65.60 12.92 3.23
N GLU A 67 -66.47 12.08 2.66
CA GLU A 67 -66.05 10.87 1.93
C GLU A 67 -65.21 11.21 0.71
N GLU A 68 -65.58 12.23 -0.06
CA GLU A 68 -64.80 12.68 -1.20
C GLU A 68 -63.44 13.25 -0.77
N ALA A 69 -63.40 14.02 0.31
CA ALA A 69 -62.14 14.50 0.88
C ALA A 69 -61.23 13.35 1.31
N ALA A 70 -61.78 12.36 2.03
CA ALA A 70 -61.05 11.17 2.45
C ALA A 70 -60.53 10.35 1.25
N ALA A 71 -61.35 10.16 0.22
CA ALA A 71 -60.96 9.46 -1.00
C ALA A 71 -59.82 10.18 -1.74
N ARG A 72 -59.84 11.51 -1.80
CA ARG A 72 -58.74 12.31 -2.38
C ARG A 72 -57.46 12.19 -1.57
N GLU A 73 -57.55 12.18 -0.25
CA GLU A 73 -56.38 11.98 0.63
C GLU A 73 -55.79 10.58 0.47
N GLU A 74 -56.61 9.54 0.39
CA GLU A 74 -56.15 8.17 0.17
C GLU A 74 -55.49 8.02 -1.21
N ALA A 75 -56.08 8.61 -2.25
CA ALA A 75 -55.48 8.63 -3.59
C ALA A 75 -54.11 9.33 -3.57
N ALA A 76 -54.00 10.51 -2.95
CA ALA A 76 -52.75 11.24 -2.81
C ALA A 76 -51.69 10.44 -2.02
N ARG A 77 -52.10 9.73 -0.96
CA ARG A 77 -51.20 8.84 -0.19
C ARG A 77 -50.69 7.68 -1.03
N LEU A 78 -51.55 7.04 -1.80
CA LEU A 78 -51.16 5.93 -2.69
C LEU A 78 -50.21 6.39 -3.80
N GLU A 79 -50.46 7.57 -4.37
CA GLU A 79 -49.56 8.18 -5.35
C GLU A 79 -48.19 8.50 -4.75
N ALA A 80 -48.16 9.09 -3.55
CA ALA A 80 -46.90 9.35 -2.84
C ALA A 80 -46.11 8.05 -2.58
N ILE A 81 -46.79 6.97 -2.17
CA ILE A 81 -46.16 5.66 -1.97
C ILE A 81 -45.60 5.10 -3.29
N ARG A 82 -46.35 5.23 -4.40
CA ARG A 82 -45.89 4.79 -5.73
C ARG A 82 -44.67 5.55 -6.19
N LEU A 83 -44.66 6.88 -6.04
CA LEU A 83 -43.51 7.72 -6.38
C LEU A 83 -42.29 7.36 -5.53
N ALA A 84 -42.47 7.21 -4.21
CA ALA A 84 -41.39 6.79 -3.32
C ALA A 84 -40.84 5.39 -3.69
N ALA A 85 -41.69 4.46 -4.12
CA ALA A 85 -41.24 3.14 -4.57
C ALA A 85 -40.43 3.22 -5.89
N ILE A 86 -40.86 4.04 -6.84
CA ILE A 86 -40.14 4.27 -8.10
C ILE A 86 -38.77 4.91 -7.84
N GLU A 87 -38.70 5.92 -6.98
CA GLU A 87 -37.44 6.57 -6.61
C GLU A 87 -36.47 5.62 -5.92
N ARG A 88 -36.97 4.78 -4.99
CA ARG A 88 -36.16 3.73 -4.36
C ARG A 88 -35.61 2.74 -5.38
N ALA A 89 -36.45 2.25 -6.29
CA ALA A 89 -36.02 1.35 -7.35
C ALA A 89 -34.95 1.99 -8.26
N ARG A 90 -35.07 3.30 -8.55
CA ARG A 90 -34.09 4.05 -9.33
C ARG A 90 -32.74 4.17 -8.61
N ILE A 91 -32.76 4.52 -7.32
CA ILE A 91 -31.55 4.62 -6.49
C ILE A 91 -30.88 3.26 -6.34
N GLU A 92 -31.65 2.18 -6.17
CA GLU A 92 -31.11 0.82 -6.08
C GLU A 92 -30.45 0.38 -7.40
N ALA A 93 -31.09 0.66 -8.54
CA ALA A 93 -30.52 0.39 -9.85
C ALA A 93 -29.22 1.17 -10.09
N GLU A 94 -29.17 2.45 -9.72
CA GLU A 94 -27.96 3.27 -9.83
C GLU A 94 -26.83 2.74 -8.93
N LYS A 95 -27.14 2.34 -7.70
CA LYS A 95 -26.16 1.73 -6.79
C LYS A 95 -25.64 0.40 -7.32
N GLN A 96 -26.51 -0.45 -7.85
CA GLN A 96 -26.10 -1.71 -8.47
C GLN A 96 -25.18 -1.47 -9.66
N ALA A 97 -25.51 -0.52 -10.54
CA ALA A 97 -24.65 -0.14 -11.67
C ALA A 97 -23.28 0.39 -11.20
N GLN A 98 -23.24 1.22 -10.14
CA GLN A 98 -21.97 1.68 -9.55
C GLN A 98 -21.14 0.51 -9.00
N ILE A 99 -21.77 -0.44 -8.30
CA ILE A 99 -21.08 -1.63 -7.78
C ILE A 99 -20.52 -2.47 -8.92
N GLU A 100 -21.27 -2.67 -10.00
CA GLU A 100 -20.80 -3.41 -11.17
C GLU A 100 -19.62 -2.73 -11.86
N MET A 101 -19.66 -1.40 -12.02
CA MET A 101 -18.52 -0.65 -12.56
C MET A 101 -17.27 -0.79 -11.69
N GLN A 102 -17.42 -0.68 -10.37
CA GLN A 102 -16.30 -0.87 -9.44
C GLN A 102 -15.75 -2.30 -9.48
N LYS A 103 -16.61 -3.32 -9.61
CA LYS A 103 -16.18 -4.71 -9.75
C LYS A 103 -15.36 -4.91 -11.02
N ARG A 104 -15.85 -4.42 -12.17
CA ARG A 104 -15.10 -4.51 -13.44
C ARG A 104 -13.75 -3.80 -13.38
N ALA A 105 -13.68 -2.64 -12.70
CA ALA A 105 -12.42 -1.92 -12.51
C ALA A 105 -11.42 -2.76 -11.68
N ARG A 106 -11.87 -3.35 -10.57
CA ARG A 106 -11.03 -4.23 -9.73
C ARG A 106 -10.57 -5.48 -10.46
N GLU A 107 -11.45 -6.11 -11.22
CA GLU A 107 -11.10 -7.27 -12.05
C GLU A 107 -10.01 -6.92 -13.08
N HIS A 108 -10.10 -5.74 -13.69
CA HIS A 108 -9.08 -5.25 -14.61
C HIS A 108 -7.74 -4.96 -13.92
N GLU A 109 -7.76 -4.38 -12.72
CA GLU A 109 -6.55 -4.16 -11.91
C GLU A 109 -5.88 -5.49 -11.53
N LEU A 110 -6.66 -6.47 -11.07
CA LEU A 110 -6.15 -7.81 -10.74
C LEU A 110 -5.57 -8.51 -11.98
N ALA A 111 -6.22 -8.37 -13.14
CA ALA A 111 -5.70 -8.90 -14.40
C ALA A 111 -4.36 -8.26 -14.77
N LEU A 112 -4.24 -6.93 -14.68
CA LEU A 112 -2.99 -6.23 -14.95
C LEU A 112 -1.86 -6.61 -13.97
N ASP A 113 -2.18 -6.77 -12.69
CA ASP A 113 -1.19 -7.15 -11.70
C ASP A 113 -0.70 -8.59 -11.91
N SER A 114 -1.58 -9.52 -12.29
CA SER A 114 -1.16 -10.87 -12.67
C SER A 114 -0.20 -10.88 -13.87
N LEU A 115 -0.46 -10.04 -14.89
CA LEU A 115 0.43 -9.89 -16.04
C LEU A 115 1.80 -9.29 -15.64
N ARG A 116 1.80 -8.29 -14.75
CA ARG A 116 3.04 -7.68 -14.23
C ARG A 116 3.87 -8.68 -13.43
N GLU A 117 3.23 -9.54 -12.64
CA GLU A 117 3.95 -10.60 -11.91
C GLU A 117 4.59 -11.61 -12.86
N ASP A 118 3.88 -12.02 -13.90
CA ASP A 118 4.41 -12.94 -14.91
C ASP A 118 5.56 -12.32 -15.71
N GLU A 119 5.49 -11.03 -16.05
CA GLU A 119 6.59 -10.31 -16.67
C GLU A 119 7.82 -10.22 -15.76
N LYS A 120 7.62 -9.93 -14.46
CA LYS A 120 8.71 -9.90 -13.48
C LYS A 120 9.36 -11.27 -13.34
N LYS A 121 8.59 -12.36 -13.26
CA LYS A 121 9.10 -13.74 -13.21
C LYS A 121 9.88 -14.08 -14.48
N LYS A 122 9.35 -13.78 -15.67
CA LYS A 122 10.04 -14.00 -16.95
C LYS A 122 11.32 -13.16 -17.08
N ARG A 123 11.31 -11.91 -16.62
CA ARG A 123 12.50 -11.04 -16.62
C ARG A 123 13.56 -11.57 -15.67
N LEU A 124 13.18 -12.05 -14.49
CA LEU A 124 14.09 -12.66 -13.53
C LEU A 124 14.69 -13.96 -14.08
N GLU A 125 13.86 -14.83 -14.66
CA GLU A 125 14.32 -16.07 -15.30
C GLU A 125 15.30 -15.79 -16.45
N ARG A 126 15.02 -14.78 -17.29
CA ARG A 126 15.91 -14.35 -18.37
C ARG A 126 17.22 -13.79 -17.82
N ALA A 127 17.18 -12.99 -16.76
CA ALA A 127 18.37 -12.44 -16.11
C ALA A 127 19.24 -13.55 -15.49
N ILE A 128 18.64 -14.55 -14.84
CA ILE A 128 19.36 -15.70 -14.30
C ILE A 128 20.02 -16.51 -15.42
N LYS A 129 19.28 -16.84 -16.49
CA LYS A 129 19.82 -17.56 -17.66
C LYS A 129 21.00 -16.81 -18.28
N MET A 130 20.87 -15.49 -18.45
CA MET A 130 21.95 -14.65 -18.98
C MET A 130 23.15 -14.61 -18.03
N GLY A 131 22.91 -14.49 -16.72
CA GLY A 131 23.97 -14.52 -15.70
C GLY A 131 24.75 -15.82 -15.70
N VAL A 132 24.07 -16.97 -15.79
CA VAL A 132 24.70 -18.29 -15.89
C VAL A 132 25.50 -18.42 -17.18
N ALA A 133 24.96 -17.98 -18.33
CA ALA A 133 25.65 -18.03 -19.61
C ALA A 133 26.92 -17.15 -19.61
N CYS A 134 26.84 -15.93 -19.09
CA CYS A 134 27.98 -15.03 -18.94
C CYS A 134 29.02 -15.60 -17.96
N GLY A 135 28.58 -16.16 -16.83
CA GLY A 135 29.47 -16.80 -15.86
C GLY A 135 30.22 -17.99 -16.45
N ALA A 136 29.53 -18.87 -17.19
CA ALA A 136 30.14 -19.98 -17.90
C ALA A 136 31.17 -19.50 -18.93
N MET A 137 30.84 -18.48 -19.72
CA MET A 137 31.79 -17.89 -20.67
C MET A 137 33.02 -17.29 -19.98
N ALA A 138 32.86 -16.65 -18.83
CA ALA A 138 33.99 -16.12 -18.05
C ALA A 138 34.91 -17.22 -17.53
N VAL A 139 34.35 -18.35 -17.05
CA VAL A 139 35.15 -19.51 -16.60
C VAL A 139 35.91 -20.12 -17.77
N VAL A 140 35.24 -20.36 -18.92
CA VAL A 140 35.89 -20.88 -20.12
C VAL A 140 37.00 -19.91 -20.60
N GLY A 141 36.73 -18.61 -20.58
CA GLY A 141 37.72 -17.57 -20.89
C GLY A 141 38.94 -17.63 -19.96
N ALA A 142 38.72 -17.71 -18.64
CA ALA A 142 39.80 -17.80 -17.67
C ALA A 142 40.64 -19.07 -17.83
N VAL A 143 40.00 -20.22 -18.05
CA VAL A 143 40.68 -21.50 -18.32
C VAL A 143 41.51 -21.40 -19.60
N SER A 144 40.96 -20.85 -20.68
CA SER A 144 41.69 -20.69 -21.94
C SER A 144 42.90 -19.76 -21.81
N LEU A 145 42.79 -18.67 -21.04
CA LEU A 145 43.92 -17.78 -20.74
C LEU A 145 44.98 -18.46 -19.86
N TYR A 146 44.54 -19.22 -18.86
CA TYR A 146 45.42 -19.94 -17.96
C TYR A 146 46.28 -20.98 -18.71
N PHE A 147 45.64 -21.82 -19.55
CA PHE A 147 46.36 -22.81 -20.35
C PHE A 147 47.11 -22.19 -21.53
N GLY A 148 46.62 -21.10 -22.11
CA GLY A 148 47.21 -20.47 -23.29
C GLY A 148 48.43 -19.60 -23.00
N LYS A 149 48.47 -18.88 -21.86
CA LYS A 149 49.56 -17.95 -21.53
C LYS A 149 50.28 -18.26 -20.23
N LEU A 150 49.55 -18.54 -19.15
CA LEU A 150 50.20 -18.68 -17.84
C LEU A 150 51.02 -19.96 -17.72
N LYS A 151 50.52 -21.09 -18.23
CA LYS A 151 51.25 -22.35 -18.20
C LYS A 151 52.59 -22.32 -18.97
N PRO A 152 52.66 -21.87 -20.24
CA PRO A 152 53.94 -21.82 -20.94
C PRO A 152 54.92 -20.81 -20.34
N GLU A 153 54.45 -19.67 -19.82
CA GLU A 153 55.34 -18.73 -19.12
C GLU A 153 55.89 -19.32 -17.82
N TYR A 154 55.10 -20.11 -17.09
CA TYR A 154 55.55 -20.78 -15.87
C TYR A 154 56.58 -21.87 -16.17
N GLU A 155 56.33 -22.69 -17.20
CA GLU A 155 57.30 -23.70 -17.65
C GLU A 155 58.59 -23.05 -18.17
N ALA A 156 58.50 -21.95 -18.93
CA ALA A 156 59.67 -21.19 -19.38
C ALA A 156 60.50 -20.64 -18.21
N ARG A 157 59.84 -20.12 -17.16
CA ARG A 157 60.53 -19.64 -15.95
C ARG A 157 61.19 -20.78 -15.18
N LEU A 158 60.56 -21.94 -15.08
CA LEU A 158 61.17 -23.12 -14.45
C LEU A 158 62.40 -23.60 -15.22
N VAL A 159 62.34 -23.61 -16.56
CA VAL A 159 63.49 -23.97 -17.40
C VAL A 159 64.62 -22.95 -17.25
N GLN A 160 64.31 -21.65 -17.18
CA GLN A 160 65.31 -20.61 -16.89
C GLN A 160 65.96 -20.80 -15.52
N GLN A 161 65.16 -21.04 -14.47
CA GLN A 161 65.70 -21.31 -13.13
C GLN A 161 66.58 -22.56 -13.09
N ALA A 162 66.20 -23.63 -13.80
CA ALA A 162 67.04 -24.82 -13.90
C ALA A 162 68.36 -24.54 -14.65
N ALA A 163 68.33 -23.71 -15.70
CA ALA A 163 69.52 -23.29 -16.42
C ALA A 163 70.45 -22.42 -15.54
N ASP A 164 69.90 -21.49 -14.76
CA ASP A 164 70.65 -20.65 -13.83
C ASP A 164 71.32 -21.48 -12.73
N ILE A 165 70.61 -22.47 -12.18
CA ILE A 165 71.18 -23.41 -11.18
C ILE A 165 72.35 -24.18 -11.79
N ASN A 166 72.22 -24.67 -13.02
CA ASN A 166 73.31 -25.37 -13.69
C ASN A 166 74.50 -24.44 -13.98
N ALA A 167 74.24 -23.20 -14.38
CA ALA A 167 75.29 -22.20 -14.56
C ALA A 167 76.04 -21.92 -13.25
N GLN A 168 75.32 -21.80 -12.12
CA GLN A 168 75.95 -21.67 -10.79
C GLN A 168 76.78 -22.90 -10.41
N PHE A 169 76.34 -24.11 -10.76
CA PHE A 169 77.14 -25.32 -10.54
C PHE A 169 78.42 -25.33 -11.39
N GLU A 170 78.39 -24.78 -12.60
CA GLU A 170 79.60 -24.63 -13.41
C GLU A 170 80.54 -23.57 -12.83
N GLU A 171 80.01 -22.44 -12.35
CA GLU A 171 80.80 -21.40 -11.70
C GLU A 171 81.44 -21.91 -10.41
N THR A 172 80.71 -22.65 -9.58
CA THR A 172 81.26 -23.25 -8.35
C THR A 172 82.36 -24.27 -8.68
N ARG A 173 82.17 -25.14 -9.68
CA ARG A 173 83.23 -26.04 -10.16
C ARG A 173 84.46 -25.30 -10.67
N ARG A 174 84.28 -24.18 -11.39
CA ARG A 174 85.39 -23.34 -11.86
C ARG A 174 86.14 -22.71 -10.69
N LEU A 175 85.42 -22.19 -9.70
CA LEU A 175 86.01 -21.61 -8.50
C LEU A 175 86.76 -22.67 -7.70
N GLU A 176 86.19 -23.86 -7.48
CA GLU A 176 86.86 -25.00 -6.84
C GLU A 176 88.14 -25.40 -7.58
N ALA A 177 88.10 -25.47 -8.91
CA ALA A 177 89.29 -25.75 -9.73
C ALA A 177 90.37 -24.67 -9.58
N GLN A 178 89.98 -23.38 -9.53
CA GLN A 178 90.90 -22.27 -9.27
C GLN A 178 91.48 -22.35 -7.85
N PHE A 179 90.66 -22.64 -6.84
CA PHE A 179 91.13 -22.83 -5.46
C PHE A 179 92.11 -24.01 -5.35
N ALA A 180 91.81 -25.15 -5.98
CA ALA A 180 92.71 -26.30 -6.00
C ALA A 180 94.03 -25.99 -6.71
N ALA A 181 94.00 -25.23 -7.82
CA ALA A 181 95.19 -24.77 -8.51
C ALA A 181 96.03 -23.81 -7.65
N ASN A 182 95.37 -22.87 -6.95
CA ASN A 182 96.04 -21.93 -6.04
C ASN A 182 96.64 -22.64 -4.83
N GLN A 183 95.95 -23.61 -4.22
CA GLN A 183 96.51 -24.42 -3.13
C GLN A 183 97.76 -25.18 -3.58
N LYS A 184 97.77 -25.76 -4.79
CA LYS A 184 98.97 -26.39 -5.35
C LYS A 184 100.12 -25.40 -5.54
N ARG A 185 99.83 -24.15 -5.93
CA ARG A 185 100.85 -23.09 -6.04
C ARG A 185 101.41 -22.70 -4.68
N ILE A 186 100.55 -22.56 -3.67
CA ILE A 186 100.96 -22.26 -2.29
C ILE A 186 101.82 -23.40 -1.75
N ALA A 187 101.37 -24.66 -1.84
CA ALA A 187 102.15 -25.82 -1.40
C ALA A 187 103.52 -25.92 -2.09
N LYS A 188 103.58 -25.61 -3.40
CA LYS A 188 104.87 -25.51 -4.12
C LYS A 188 105.73 -24.37 -3.58
N ALA A 189 105.17 -23.17 -3.40
CA ALA A 189 105.90 -22.04 -2.84
C ALA A 189 106.40 -22.31 -1.42
N GLU A 190 105.60 -22.99 -0.58
CA GLU A 190 105.99 -23.43 0.76
C GLU A 190 107.11 -24.47 0.72
N SER A 191 107.04 -25.46 -0.19
CA SER A 191 108.12 -26.43 -0.37
C SER A 191 109.42 -25.76 -0.84
N LEU A 192 109.34 -24.76 -1.71
CA LEU A 192 110.48 -23.96 -2.15
C LEU A 192 111.03 -23.08 -1.02
N LEU A 193 110.15 -22.49 -0.21
CA LEU A 193 110.54 -21.73 0.97
C LEU A 193 111.20 -22.65 2.00
N GLN A 194 110.70 -23.85 2.24
CA GLN A 194 111.33 -24.85 3.09
C GLN A 194 112.69 -25.26 2.55
N GLN A 195 112.81 -25.56 1.26
CA GLN A 195 114.11 -25.84 0.63
C GLN A 195 115.08 -24.67 0.75
N SER A 196 114.62 -23.43 0.55
CA SER A 196 115.45 -22.23 0.73
C SER A 196 115.82 -22.01 2.20
N LYS A 197 114.94 -22.35 3.14
CA LYS A 197 115.19 -22.28 4.59
C LYS A 197 116.17 -23.35 5.02
N GLU A 198 116.07 -24.56 4.50
CA GLU A 198 117.02 -25.65 4.74
C GLU A 198 118.38 -25.32 4.11
N ALA A 199 118.42 -24.78 2.89
CA ALA A 199 119.64 -24.30 2.26
C ALA A 199 120.24 -23.10 3.02
N ALA A 200 119.41 -22.16 3.49
CA ALA A 200 119.85 -21.04 4.31
C ALA A 200 120.29 -21.49 5.71
N ALA A 201 119.63 -22.48 6.31
CA ALA A 201 120.02 -23.10 7.58
C ALA A 201 121.32 -23.90 7.43
N ALA A 202 121.56 -24.51 6.28
CA ALA A 202 122.83 -25.15 5.94
C ALA A 202 123.96 -24.14 5.65
N ALA A 203 123.63 -22.90 5.26
CA ALA A 203 124.58 -21.83 4.94
C ALA A 203 124.76 -20.78 6.06
N ALA A 204 123.97 -20.83 7.15
CA ALA A 204 124.04 -19.85 8.23
C ALA A 204 124.80 -20.40 9.46
N PRO A 205 125.96 -19.83 9.81
CA PRO A 205 126.60 -20.08 11.11
C PRO A 205 125.75 -19.52 12.26
N THR A 206 125.70 -20.29 13.35
CA THR A 206 124.99 -20.01 14.61
C THR A 206 125.30 -18.62 15.19
N ALA A 207 124.28 -17.77 15.35
CA ALA A 207 124.32 -16.60 16.21
C ALA A 207 122.96 -16.34 16.91
N PRO A 208 122.93 -15.81 18.15
CA PRO A 208 121.81 -15.91 19.10
C PRO A 208 120.77 -14.76 19.02
N PRO A 209 119.67 -14.81 19.82
CA PRO A 209 118.40 -14.13 19.56
C PRO A 209 118.26 -12.73 20.20
N GLN A 210 117.56 -11.82 19.52
CA GLN A 210 117.01 -10.56 20.05
C GLN A 210 115.71 -10.24 19.25
N ALA A 211 114.50 -10.22 19.83
CA ALA A 211 113.87 -9.28 20.76
C ALA A 211 112.95 -8.22 20.06
N ALA A 212 111.67 -8.23 20.48
CA ALA A 212 110.69 -7.12 20.55
C ALA A 212 109.95 -6.58 19.28
N ALA A 213 108.63 -6.91 19.22
CA ALA A 213 107.40 -6.05 19.12
C ALA A 213 107.50 -4.59 18.58
N PRO A 214 106.46 -3.97 17.95
CA PRO A 214 105.08 -3.83 18.48
C PRO A 214 103.90 -3.78 17.44
N PRO A 215 102.64 -3.60 17.89
CA PRO A 215 101.40 -3.72 17.08
C PRO A 215 100.76 -2.37 16.70
N VAL A 216 100.27 -2.23 15.47
CA VAL A 216 99.53 -1.06 14.94
C VAL A 216 98.69 -1.59 13.74
N SER A 217 97.41 -1.31 13.47
CA SER A 217 96.46 -0.24 13.81
C SER A 217 95.01 -0.69 13.48
N LYS A 218 94.04 -0.09 14.17
CA LYS A 218 92.61 0.00 13.79
C LYS A 218 92.45 0.82 12.49
N PRO A 219 91.34 0.68 11.74
CA PRO A 219 90.20 1.60 11.91
C PRO A 219 88.85 0.85 11.86
N LYS A 220 87.80 1.19 12.62
CA LYS A 220 87.05 2.45 12.69
C LYS A 220 86.32 2.76 11.35
N GLY A 221 85.06 2.36 11.29
CA GLY A 221 84.08 2.79 10.29
C GLY A 221 82.71 2.26 10.70
N ALA A 222 81.92 3.05 11.43
CA ALA A 222 80.93 3.98 10.87
C ALA A 222 79.70 3.20 10.38
N ALA A 223 78.61 3.19 11.15
CA ALA A 223 77.63 4.28 11.22
C ALA A 223 76.67 4.25 10.02
N GLY A 224 75.38 4.33 10.34
CA GLY A 224 74.31 4.51 9.37
C GLY A 224 73.50 3.23 9.17
N ALA A 225 72.19 3.20 9.28
CA ALA A 225 71.26 4.27 9.53
C ALA A 225 69.98 3.66 10.09
N THR A 226 69.47 4.33 11.12
CA THR A 226 68.12 4.27 11.62
C THR A 226 67.12 4.45 10.48
N ILE A 227 66.41 3.39 10.08
CA ILE A 227 65.19 3.54 9.30
C ILE A 227 64.06 3.73 10.32
N LYS A 228 63.72 5.00 10.57
CA LYS A 228 62.44 5.36 11.20
C LYS A 228 61.28 4.98 10.26
N PRO A 229 60.13 4.58 10.81
CA PRO A 229 59.02 4.04 10.06
C PRO A 229 58.28 5.16 9.30
N GLN A 230 58.09 4.99 7.99
CA GLN A 230 57.02 5.71 7.30
C GLN A 230 55.71 4.98 7.57
N THR A 231 54.99 5.43 8.59
CA THR A 231 53.55 5.22 8.71
C THR A 231 52.86 5.93 7.54
N LYS A 232 52.72 5.25 6.41
CA LYS A 232 51.73 5.62 5.41
C LYS A 232 50.38 5.14 5.93
N GLY A 233 49.48 6.09 6.18
CA GLY A 233 48.08 5.82 6.52
C GLY A 233 47.49 4.86 5.49
N GLY A 234 47.12 3.68 5.97
CA GLY A 234 46.52 2.65 5.14
C GLY A 234 45.14 3.10 4.69
N ALA A 235 44.91 3.04 3.37
CA ALA A 235 43.58 3.07 2.80
C ALA A 235 42.75 1.94 3.42
N CYS A 236 41.58 2.26 3.95
CA CYS A 236 40.68 1.23 4.45
C CYS A 236 40.09 0.44 3.28
N LEU A 237 39.84 -0.85 3.50
CA LEU A 237 39.06 -1.66 2.58
C LEU A 237 37.56 -1.27 2.71
N PRO A 238 36.82 -1.15 1.60
CA PRO A 238 35.41 -0.82 1.63
C PRO A 238 34.63 -1.93 2.36
N GLY A 239 34.06 -1.57 3.52
CA GLY A 239 33.25 -2.47 4.36
C GLY A 239 33.69 -2.57 5.82
N GLU A 240 34.83 -2.00 6.22
CA GLU A 240 35.23 -1.96 7.64
C GLU A 240 34.48 -0.86 8.42
N PRO A 241 34.00 -1.14 9.65
CA PRO A 241 33.30 -0.15 10.47
C PRO A 241 34.28 0.96 10.91
N GLY A 242 34.10 2.17 10.37
CA GLY A 242 34.92 3.35 10.70
C GLY A 242 35.49 4.12 9.50
N CYS A 243 35.29 3.66 8.27
CA CYS A 243 35.73 4.36 7.06
C CYS A 243 34.53 4.74 6.17
N ASP A 244 34.63 5.87 5.47
CA ASP A 244 33.60 6.36 4.56
C ASP A 244 33.58 5.56 3.25
N LEU A 245 32.56 5.80 2.43
CA LEU A 245 32.39 5.12 1.13
C LEU A 245 33.51 5.45 0.12
N ASN A 246 34.35 6.45 0.41
CA ASN A 246 35.50 6.84 -0.41
C ASN A 246 36.82 6.30 0.15
N GLY A 247 36.79 5.50 1.22
CA GLY A 247 37.98 4.88 1.83
C GLY A 247 38.75 5.77 2.81
N ASN A 248 38.19 6.92 3.20
CA ASN A 248 38.78 7.81 4.21
C ASN A 248 38.28 7.44 5.62
N ARG A 249 39.18 7.40 6.60
CA ARG A 249 38.79 7.22 8.01
C ARG A 249 38.02 8.44 8.50
N LEU A 250 36.88 8.20 9.14
CA LEU A 250 36.02 9.27 9.68
C LEU A 250 36.49 9.81 11.04
N PHE A 251 37.59 9.28 11.60
CA PHE A 251 38.25 9.75 12.82
C PHE A 251 39.77 9.55 12.76
#